data_AF-A0A437QG85-F1
#
_entry.id   AF-A0A437QG85-F1
#
_cell.length_a   1.000
_cell.length_b   1.000
_cell.length_c   1.000
_cell.angle_alpha   90.00
_cell.angle_beta   90.00
_cell.angle_gamma   90.00
#
_symmetry.space_group_name_H-M   'P 1'
#
loop_
_entity.id
_entity.type
_entity.pdbx_description
1 polymer ?
#
loop_
_entity_poly.entity_id
_entity_poly.type
_entity_poly.pdbx_seq_one_letter_code
_entity_poly.pdbx_strand_id
1 'polypeptide(L)'
;MSLTQHTNPVVSTIITQDSHRIAVAKPLPSLSLRQLCQLPHAAVQPQQRLAVMCAARVALADPAVVSATDADKLAALAHYLCDWPLLQMMQDRGLWHPAPAEQVRPAIQFGQFARALGVLEQSSAAGAAALRLQPLRQALQQMLHQQAFPLTALQRGAVSLTPLQFHHVADFIWQYADPNISRLCNLPAFPSAEHWMTWLYLCQQEPARQLFAVMHADYGFIGSVSLQVFDGIGFFYYWLGADFQGQGFGPLAVEVLMQLGRQHLGMDCCYAKVFDYNLVSNKAISKLGFQQLALRALPPSEAEVFYYRGAALNDIAHHSSLGTLLQQMNSGIELAELPPR
;
A
#
# COMPACT_ATOMS: atom_id res chain seq x y z
N MET A 1 19.48 36.09 41.96
CA MET A 1 18.85 36.67 40.75
C MET A 1 19.24 35.77 39.59
N SER A 2 18.64 34.60 39.35
CA SER A 2 17.24 34.22 39.08
C SER A 2 16.62 34.96 37.90
N LEU A 3 16.38 34.22 36.81
CA LEU A 3 15.37 34.39 35.73
C LEU A 3 15.50 33.12 34.84
N THR A 4 14.95 31.98 35.27
CA THR A 4 13.66 31.38 34.85
C THR A 4 13.55 31.00 33.37
N GLN A 5 13.56 29.67 33.17
CA GLN A 5 13.23 28.92 31.96
C GLN A 5 11.72 28.99 31.70
N HIS A 6 11.32 29.26 30.45
CA HIS A 6 9.96 29.01 29.98
C HIS A 6 9.95 27.75 29.11
N THR A 7 9.39 26.67 29.66
CA THR A 7 8.98 25.48 28.94
C THR A 7 7.56 25.69 28.40
N ASN A 8 7.39 25.59 27.09
CA ASN A 8 6.07 25.51 26.46
C ASN A 8 5.57 24.07 26.53
N PRO A 9 4.39 23.78 27.09
CA PRO A 9 3.80 22.47 27.01
C PRO A 9 3.17 22.28 25.63
N VAL A 10 3.70 21.33 24.86
CA VAL A 10 3.02 20.80 23.67
C VAL A 10 1.85 19.97 24.15
N VAL A 11 0.66 20.57 24.14
CA VAL A 11 -0.60 19.86 24.32
C VAL A 11 -0.88 19.13 23.01
N SER A 12 -0.59 17.83 22.98
CA SER A 12 -1.01 16.92 21.91
C SER A 12 -2.53 16.89 21.87
N THR A 13 -3.10 17.66 20.94
CA THR A 13 -4.53 17.63 20.66
C THR A 13 -4.75 16.41 19.76
N ILE A 14 -5.33 15.34 20.31
CA ILE A 14 -5.76 14.19 19.53
C ILE A 14 -6.92 14.67 18.66
N ILE A 15 -6.63 14.98 17.40
CA ILE A 15 -7.65 15.25 16.39
C ILE A 15 -8.34 13.91 16.12
N THR A 16 -9.58 13.77 16.60
CA THR A 16 -10.50 12.74 16.13
C THR A 16 -10.88 13.07 14.69
N GLN A 17 -10.08 12.64 13.73
CA GLN A 17 -10.45 12.70 12.31
C GLN A 17 -11.70 11.83 12.11
N ASP A 18 -12.66 12.35 11.34
CA ASP A 18 -13.83 11.60 10.88
C ASP A 18 -13.36 10.29 10.22
N SER A 19 -13.53 9.19 10.95
CA SER A 19 -13.19 7.86 10.45
C SER A 19 -14.01 7.57 9.19
N HIS A 20 -13.33 7.48 8.05
CA HIS A 20 -13.95 7.05 6.80
C HIS A 20 -14.46 5.61 6.98
N ARG A 21 -15.75 5.46 7.30
CA ARG A 21 -16.37 4.15 7.51
C ARG A 21 -16.42 3.40 6.19
N ILE A 22 -15.61 2.34 6.09
CA ILE A 22 -15.70 1.36 5.02
C ILE A 22 -17.06 0.65 5.09
N ALA A 23 -17.78 0.59 3.97
CA ALA A 23 -18.98 -0.22 3.85
C ALA A 23 -18.59 -1.71 3.83
N VAL A 24 -18.66 -2.37 4.99
CA VAL A 24 -18.38 -3.80 5.11
C VAL A 24 -19.53 -4.59 4.46
N ALA A 25 -19.23 -5.41 3.45
CA ALA A 25 -20.21 -6.03 2.54
C ALA A 25 -21.22 -7.00 3.20
N LYS A 26 -21.02 -7.37 4.47
CA LYS A 26 -22.01 -7.91 5.41
C LYS A 26 -21.37 -7.90 6.79
N PRO A 27 -21.94 -7.25 7.81
CA PRO A 27 -21.39 -7.37 9.15
C PRO A 27 -21.45 -8.84 9.57
N LEU A 28 -20.31 -9.41 9.94
CA LEU A 28 -20.32 -10.63 10.75
C LEU A 28 -21.16 -10.33 12.02
N PRO A 29 -21.90 -11.31 12.57
CA PRO A 29 -22.44 -11.14 13.91
C PRO A 29 -21.31 -10.70 14.83
N SER A 30 -21.55 -9.68 15.66
CA SER A 30 -20.52 -9.06 16.50
C SER A 30 -19.78 -10.13 17.29
N LEU A 31 -18.53 -10.42 16.91
CA LEU A 31 -17.70 -11.39 17.60
C LEU A 31 -17.35 -10.82 18.98
N SER A 32 -17.68 -11.56 20.04
CA SER A 32 -17.22 -11.23 21.39
C SER A 32 -15.70 -11.39 21.51
N LEU A 33 -15.09 -10.72 22.50
CA LEU A 33 -13.66 -10.89 22.82
C LEU A 33 -13.29 -12.37 22.95
N ARG A 34 -14.09 -13.15 23.67
CA ARG A 34 -13.88 -14.59 23.85
C ARG A 34 -13.86 -15.34 22.51
N GLN A 35 -14.78 -15.02 21.60
CA GLN A 35 -14.82 -15.64 20.27
C GLN A 35 -13.59 -15.28 19.44
N LEU A 36 -13.16 -14.02 19.46
CA LEU A 36 -11.95 -13.56 18.77
C LEU A 36 -10.70 -14.29 19.28
N CYS A 37 -10.53 -14.40 20.60
CA CYS A 37 -9.42 -15.09 21.24
C CYS A 37 -9.42 -16.62 21.02
N GLN A 38 -10.55 -17.20 20.58
CA GLN A 38 -10.69 -18.63 20.28
C GLN A 38 -10.73 -18.93 18.78
N LEU A 39 -10.73 -17.90 17.93
CA LEU A 39 -10.84 -18.05 16.48
C LEU A 39 -9.56 -18.67 15.91
N PRO A 40 -9.62 -19.86 15.30
CA PRO A 40 -8.45 -20.43 14.65
C PRO A 40 -8.05 -19.53 13.49
N HIS A 41 -6.79 -19.07 13.46
CA HIS A 41 -6.31 -18.11 12.46
C HIS A 41 -6.62 -18.58 11.03
N ALA A 42 -6.27 -19.82 10.70
CA ALA A 42 -6.50 -20.42 9.38
C ALA A 42 -7.97 -20.55 8.96
N ALA A 43 -8.92 -20.35 9.89
CA ALA A 43 -10.35 -20.35 9.55
C ALA A 43 -10.81 -19.02 8.95
N VAL A 44 -10.08 -17.92 9.15
CA VAL A 44 -10.46 -16.60 8.63
C VAL A 44 -10.24 -16.55 7.12
N GLN A 45 -11.34 -16.42 6.38
CA GLN A 45 -11.28 -16.26 4.92
C GLN A 45 -10.98 -14.80 4.54
N PRO A 46 -10.41 -14.54 3.35
CA PRO A 46 -10.12 -13.18 2.88
C PRO A 46 -11.32 -12.23 2.98
N GLN A 47 -12.52 -12.69 2.60
CA GLN A 47 -13.75 -11.88 2.63
C GLN A 47 -14.26 -11.57 4.06
N GLN A 48 -13.72 -12.25 5.07
CA GLN A 48 -14.05 -12.03 6.48
C GLN A 48 -13.03 -11.16 7.19
N ARG A 49 -11.82 -11.01 6.62
CA ARG A 49 -10.67 -10.38 7.27
C ARG A 49 -11.01 -9.00 7.83
N LEU A 50 -11.54 -8.09 7.00
CA LEU A 50 -11.85 -6.74 7.44
C LEU A 50 -12.88 -6.70 8.57
N ALA A 51 -13.90 -7.57 8.51
CA ALA A 51 -14.90 -7.67 9.57
C ALA A 51 -14.30 -8.14 10.90
N VAL A 52 -13.37 -9.11 10.86
CA VAL A 52 -12.65 -9.59 12.06
C VAL A 52 -11.73 -8.50 12.62
N MET A 53 -11.00 -7.78 11.78
CA MET A 53 -10.16 -6.63 12.19
C MET A 53 -11.00 -5.57 12.91
N CYS A 54 -12.14 -5.19 12.32
CA CYS A 54 -13.07 -4.25 12.95
C CYS A 54 -13.62 -4.76 14.29
N ALA A 55 -14.02 -6.04 14.36
CA ALA A 55 -14.50 -6.64 15.60
C ALA A 55 -13.43 -6.65 16.71
N ALA A 56 -12.17 -6.95 16.37
CA ALA A 56 -11.07 -6.91 17.32
C ALA A 56 -10.83 -5.51 17.91
N ARG A 57 -10.94 -4.46 17.09
CA ARG A 57 -10.82 -3.07 17.56
C ARG A 57 -11.98 -2.67 18.46
N VAL A 58 -13.20 -3.07 18.12
CA VAL A 58 -14.38 -2.84 18.97
C VAL A 58 -14.24 -3.56 20.31
N ALA A 59 -13.73 -4.79 20.32
CA ALA A 59 -13.49 -5.55 21.55
C ALA A 59 -12.44 -4.89 22.47
N LEU A 60 -11.52 -4.08 21.91
CA LEU A 60 -10.54 -3.29 22.66
C LEU A 60 -11.04 -1.88 23.03
N ALA A 61 -12.29 -1.52 22.75
CA ALA A 61 -12.82 -0.20 23.10
C ALA A 61 -12.83 0.03 24.62
N ASP A 62 -12.99 -1.04 25.42
CA ASP A 62 -12.86 -1.01 26.88
C ASP A 62 -11.65 -1.86 27.34
N PRO A 63 -10.49 -1.23 27.60
CA PRO A 63 -9.27 -1.92 28.02
C PRO A 63 -9.41 -2.66 29.36
N ALA A 64 -10.34 -2.24 30.23
CA ALA A 64 -10.48 -2.81 31.58
C ALA A 64 -10.94 -4.28 31.57
N VAL A 65 -11.50 -4.74 30.45
CA VAL A 65 -12.06 -6.09 30.28
C VAL A 65 -11.04 -7.06 29.67
N VAL A 66 -9.89 -6.59 29.21
CA VAL A 66 -8.92 -7.39 28.46
C VAL A 66 -7.85 -7.92 29.40
N SER A 67 -7.83 -9.24 29.64
CA SER A 67 -6.76 -9.88 30.39
C SER A 67 -5.45 -9.89 29.59
N ALA A 68 -4.29 -10.06 30.26
CA ALA A 68 -3.00 -10.22 29.57
C ALA A 68 -3.01 -11.38 28.56
N THR A 69 -3.66 -12.50 28.90
CA THR A 69 -3.80 -13.65 28.01
C THR A 69 -4.68 -13.34 26.79
N ASP A 70 -5.74 -12.55 26.96
CA ASP A 70 -6.58 -12.12 25.84
C ASP A 70 -5.83 -11.15 24.94
N ALA A 71 -5.03 -10.24 25.52
CA ALA A 71 -4.18 -9.32 24.77
C ALA A 71 -3.15 -10.07 23.91
N ASP A 72 -2.47 -11.09 24.43
CA ASP A 72 -1.53 -11.90 23.64
C ASP A 72 -2.21 -12.61 22.47
N LYS A 73 -3.42 -13.16 22.69
CA LYS A 73 -4.20 -13.82 21.63
C LYS A 73 -4.69 -12.83 20.58
N LEU A 74 -5.16 -11.66 21.00
CA LEU A 74 -5.56 -10.59 20.08
C LEU A 74 -4.37 -10.07 19.29
N ALA A 75 -3.19 -9.93 19.90
CA ALA A 75 -1.98 -9.54 19.20
C ALA A 75 -1.58 -10.61 18.17
N ALA A 76 -1.65 -11.90 18.51
CA ALA A 76 -1.40 -12.99 17.57
C ALA A 76 -2.38 -12.99 16.38
N LEU A 77 -3.66 -12.74 16.64
CA LEU A 77 -4.69 -12.60 15.61
C LEU A 77 -4.42 -11.37 14.72
N ALA A 78 -4.12 -10.22 15.32
CA ALA A 78 -3.79 -8.99 14.60
C ALA A 78 -2.55 -9.18 13.72
N HIS A 79 -1.53 -9.87 14.21
CA HIS A 79 -0.34 -10.24 13.45
C HIS A 79 -0.68 -11.09 12.22
N TYR A 80 -1.54 -12.10 12.41
CA TYR A 80 -1.98 -12.98 11.32
C TYR A 80 -2.79 -12.22 10.24
N LEU A 81 -3.67 -11.33 10.68
CA LEU A 81 -4.49 -10.50 9.80
C LEU A 81 -3.73 -9.29 9.22
N CYS A 82 -2.46 -9.09 9.59
CA CYS A 82 -1.69 -7.90 9.24
C CYS A 82 -2.40 -6.59 9.66
N ASP A 83 -3.05 -6.59 10.83
CA ASP A 83 -3.69 -5.42 11.43
C ASP A 83 -2.65 -4.62 12.24
N TRP A 84 -1.71 -4.01 11.53
CA TRP A 84 -0.63 -3.22 12.14
C TRP A 84 -1.13 -2.04 12.99
N PRO A 85 -2.19 -1.28 12.60
CA PRO A 85 -2.78 -0.26 13.45
C PRO A 85 -3.28 -0.78 14.80
N LEU A 86 -3.92 -1.95 14.82
CA LEU A 86 -4.38 -2.58 16.05
C LEU A 86 -3.21 -2.93 16.97
N LEU A 87 -2.14 -3.52 16.44
CA LEU A 87 -0.93 -3.81 17.21
C LEU A 87 -0.30 -2.55 17.79
N GLN A 88 -0.21 -1.48 17.00
CA GLN A 88 0.29 -0.19 17.47
C GLN A 88 -0.59 0.40 18.58
N MET A 89 -1.91 0.38 18.40
CA MET A 89 -2.85 0.81 19.45
C MET A 89 -2.70 0.00 20.74
N MET A 90 -2.48 -1.32 20.64
CA MET A 90 -2.26 -2.18 21.80
C MET A 90 -0.95 -1.84 22.53
N GLN A 91 0.12 -1.52 21.80
CA GLN A 91 1.39 -1.06 22.38
C GLN A 91 1.22 0.30 23.08
N ASP A 92 0.58 1.26 22.41
CA ASP A 92 0.39 2.61 22.93
C ASP A 92 -0.48 2.62 24.20
N ARG A 93 -1.37 1.63 24.36
CA ARG A 93 -2.21 1.43 25.55
C ARG A 93 -1.58 0.54 26.64
N GLY A 94 -0.37 0.03 26.42
CA GLY A 94 0.28 -0.90 27.36
C GLY A 94 -0.47 -2.23 27.53
N LEU A 95 -1.25 -2.65 26.53
CA LEU A 95 -1.94 -3.94 26.53
C LEU A 95 -1.04 -5.07 26.04
N TRP A 96 -0.06 -4.75 25.19
CA TRP A 96 0.85 -5.72 24.59
C TRP A 96 2.29 -5.22 24.63
N HIS A 97 3.19 -6.01 25.23
CA HIS A 97 4.59 -5.67 25.48
C HIS A 97 5.53 -6.69 24.83
N PRO A 98 5.62 -6.74 23.50
CA PRO A 98 6.43 -7.75 22.85
C PRO A 98 7.93 -7.41 22.95
N ALA A 99 8.78 -8.32 22.50
CA ALA A 99 10.22 -8.05 22.41
C ALA A 99 10.50 -6.86 21.47
N PRO A 100 11.60 -6.10 21.66
CA PRO A 100 11.88 -4.89 20.86
C PRO A 100 11.85 -5.09 19.33
N ALA A 101 12.30 -6.24 18.83
CA ALA A 101 12.23 -6.56 17.40
C ALA A 101 10.79 -6.66 16.87
N GLU A 102 9.86 -7.15 17.69
CA GLU A 102 8.44 -7.23 17.39
C GLU A 102 7.75 -5.87 17.59
N GLN A 103 8.19 -5.08 18.58
CA GLN A 103 7.65 -3.75 18.86
C GLN A 103 7.69 -2.84 17.63
N VAL A 104 8.78 -2.93 16.84
CA VAL A 104 8.99 -2.07 15.68
C VAL A 104 8.29 -2.53 14.41
N ARG A 105 7.76 -3.75 14.37
CA ARG A 105 7.16 -4.30 13.14
C ARG A 105 6.04 -3.43 12.55
N PRO A 106 5.07 -2.90 13.32
CA PRO A 106 4.06 -2.02 12.76
C PRO A 106 4.68 -0.79 12.07
N ALA A 107 5.67 -0.14 12.68
CA ALA A 107 6.34 1.00 12.09
C ALA A 107 7.06 0.64 10.79
N ILE A 108 7.71 -0.53 10.72
CA ILE A 108 8.36 -1.03 9.50
C ILE A 108 7.35 -1.20 8.36
N GLN A 109 6.20 -1.81 8.65
CA GLN A 109 5.14 -2.05 7.66
C GLN A 109 4.56 -0.76 7.09
N PHE A 110 4.52 0.32 7.88
CA PHE A 110 4.11 1.64 7.41
C PHE A 110 5.24 2.45 6.73
N GLY A 111 6.43 1.90 6.56
CA GLY A 111 7.60 2.65 6.09
C GLY A 111 8.10 3.72 7.07
N GLN A 112 7.69 3.67 8.34
CA GLN A 112 8.07 4.61 9.40
C GLN A 112 9.43 4.22 10.03
N PHE A 113 10.47 4.06 9.21
CA PHE A 113 11.77 3.53 9.65
C PHE A 113 12.45 4.38 10.73
N ALA A 114 12.29 5.70 10.68
CA ALA A 114 12.80 6.59 11.72
C ALA A 114 12.14 6.33 13.09
N ARG A 115 10.82 6.09 13.12
CA ARG A 115 10.11 5.70 14.35
C ARG A 115 10.59 4.35 14.85
N ALA A 116 10.74 3.37 13.96
CA ALA A 116 11.26 2.05 14.29
C ALA A 116 12.66 2.14 14.93
N LEU A 117 13.57 2.93 14.35
CA LEU A 117 14.90 3.17 14.91
C LEU A 117 14.85 3.79 16.30
N GLY A 118 14.04 4.84 16.50
CA GLY A 118 13.89 5.49 17.81
C GLY A 118 13.44 4.52 18.91
N VAL A 119 12.54 3.58 18.60
CA VAL A 119 12.11 2.53 19.54
C VAL A 119 13.27 1.58 19.87
N LEU A 120 14.09 1.17 18.89
CA LEU A 120 15.26 0.31 19.14
C LEU A 120 16.38 1.01 19.91
N GLU A 121 16.49 2.33 19.80
CA GLU A 121 17.46 3.16 20.52
C GLU A 121 17.03 3.41 21.98
N GLN A 122 15.73 3.59 22.22
CA GLN A 122 15.16 3.74 23.56
C GLN A 122 15.11 2.42 24.34
N SER A 123 15.12 1.29 23.65
CA SER A 123 15.22 -0.02 24.28
C SER A 123 16.55 -0.14 25.04
N SER A 124 16.48 -0.19 26.37
CA SER A 124 17.63 -0.28 27.29
C SER A 124 18.35 -1.64 27.24
N ALA A 125 18.30 -2.34 26.12
CA ALA A 125 18.95 -3.63 25.94
C ALA A 125 20.46 -3.49 26.10
N ALA A 126 21.02 -4.13 27.13
CA ALA A 126 22.46 -4.23 27.34
C ALA A 126 22.98 -5.62 26.90
N GLY A 127 24.28 -5.71 26.61
CA GLY A 127 24.96 -6.97 26.34
C GLY A 127 24.41 -7.73 25.11
N ALA A 128 24.13 -9.03 25.28
CA ALA A 128 23.77 -9.92 24.18
C ALA A 128 22.47 -9.52 23.44
N ALA A 129 21.51 -8.89 24.13
CA ALA A 129 20.28 -8.44 23.51
C ALA A 129 20.52 -7.28 22.53
N ALA A 130 21.44 -6.37 22.85
CA ALA A 130 21.82 -5.25 21.97
C ALA A 130 22.45 -5.77 20.66
N LEU A 131 23.34 -6.77 20.77
CA LEU A 131 24.00 -7.40 19.63
C LEU A 131 23.01 -8.08 18.68
N ARG A 132 21.96 -8.73 19.22
CA ARG A 132 20.90 -9.36 18.39
C ARG A 132 20.07 -8.35 17.60
N LEU A 133 19.94 -7.12 18.08
CA LEU A 133 19.18 -6.06 17.40
C LEU A 133 20.03 -5.28 16.38
N GLN A 134 21.35 -5.44 16.40
CA GLN A 134 22.26 -4.68 15.53
C GLN A 134 21.96 -4.86 14.03
N PRO A 135 21.72 -6.08 13.50
CA PRO A 135 21.38 -6.25 12.09
C PRO A 135 20.09 -5.52 11.70
N LEU A 136 19.09 -5.52 12.59
CA LEU A 136 17.83 -4.82 12.34
C LEU A 136 18.02 -3.30 12.32
N ARG A 137 18.83 -2.74 13.25
CA ARG A 137 19.17 -1.31 13.23
C ARG A 137 19.88 -0.92 11.94
N GLN A 138 20.87 -1.71 11.50
CA GLN A 138 21.59 -1.46 10.26
C GLN A 138 20.66 -1.53 9.04
N ALA A 139 19.77 -2.52 8.98
CA ALA A 139 18.79 -2.63 7.89
C ALA A 139 17.84 -1.41 7.86
N LEU A 140 17.32 -0.97 9.00
CA LEU A 140 16.43 0.20 9.07
C LEU A 140 17.14 1.50 8.70
N GLN A 141 18.39 1.66 9.14
CA GLN A 141 19.24 2.79 8.72
C GLN A 141 19.42 2.76 7.21
N GLN A 142 19.78 1.61 6.63
CA GLN A 142 19.95 1.48 5.19
C GLN A 142 18.66 1.83 4.43
N MET A 143 17.49 1.32 4.88
CA MET A 143 16.20 1.64 4.27
C MET A 143 15.88 3.14 4.33
N LEU A 144 16.19 3.79 5.46
CA LEU A 144 16.00 5.23 5.62
C LEU A 144 16.92 6.03 4.67
N HIS A 145 18.18 5.62 4.51
CA HIS A 145 19.12 6.27 3.58
C HIS A 145 18.74 6.05 2.11
N GLN A 146 18.10 4.93 1.79
CA GLN A 146 17.64 4.58 0.45
C GLN A 146 16.28 5.22 0.09
N GLN A 147 15.67 5.96 1.00
CA GLN A 147 14.37 6.57 0.77
C GLN A 147 14.50 7.71 -0.25
N ALA A 148 14.07 7.45 -1.48
CA ALA A 148 14.20 8.39 -2.59
C ALA A 148 13.32 9.65 -2.47
N PHE A 149 12.25 9.59 -1.68
CA PHE A 149 11.23 10.65 -1.62
C PHE A 149 10.82 10.97 -0.18
N PRO A 150 10.53 12.24 0.14
CA PRO A 150 10.06 12.62 1.47
C PRO A 150 8.67 12.01 1.75
N LEU A 151 8.43 11.54 2.98
CA LEU A 151 7.15 10.93 3.36
C LEU A 151 5.94 11.83 3.10
N THR A 152 6.11 13.14 3.26
CA THR A 152 5.06 14.14 3.00
C THR A 152 4.64 14.21 1.53
N ALA A 153 5.52 13.87 0.59
CA ALA A 153 5.19 13.77 -0.83
C ALA A 153 4.49 12.45 -1.17
N LEU A 154 4.56 11.46 -0.28
CA LEU A 154 3.99 10.13 -0.45
C LEU A 154 2.69 9.94 0.34
N GLN A 155 2.07 11.01 0.84
CA GLN A 155 0.86 10.89 1.66
C GLN A 155 -0.22 11.88 1.22
N ARG A 156 -1.47 11.43 1.25
CA ARG A 156 -2.67 12.25 1.10
C ARG A 156 -3.83 11.72 1.93
N GLY A 157 -4.23 12.51 2.93
CA GLY A 157 -5.25 12.10 3.89
C GLY A 157 -4.84 10.82 4.61
N ALA A 158 -5.75 9.83 4.64
CA ALA A 158 -5.51 8.52 5.26
C ALA A 158 -4.67 7.57 4.39
N VAL A 159 -4.38 7.92 3.12
CA VAL A 159 -3.64 7.07 2.20
C VAL A 159 -2.18 7.54 2.10
N SER A 160 -1.23 6.62 2.17
CA SER A 160 0.17 6.85 1.84
C SER A 160 0.74 5.78 0.92
N LEU A 161 1.85 6.10 0.27
CA LEU A 161 2.64 5.19 -0.55
C LEU A 161 3.95 4.90 0.19
N THR A 162 4.29 3.62 0.31
CA THR A 162 5.61 3.18 0.77
C THR A 162 6.21 2.28 -0.30
N PRO A 163 7.52 2.34 -0.60
CA PRO A 163 8.13 1.42 -1.55
C PRO A 163 7.74 -0.03 -1.24
N LEU A 164 7.34 -0.79 -2.26
CA LEU A 164 6.96 -2.19 -2.03
C LEU A 164 8.20 -3.01 -1.70
N GLN A 165 8.25 -3.48 -0.45
CA GLN A 165 9.36 -4.26 0.13
C GLN A 165 8.95 -5.68 0.52
N PHE A 166 9.94 -6.56 0.73
CA PHE A 166 9.72 -7.98 1.08
C PHE A 166 8.87 -8.21 2.32
N HIS A 167 8.90 -7.28 3.29
CA HIS A 167 8.11 -7.41 4.51
C HIS A 167 6.59 -7.30 4.29
N HIS A 168 6.14 -6.78 3.14
CA HIS A 168 4.71 -6.69 2.80
C HIS A 168 4.13 -7.99 2.25
N VAL A 169 4.88 -9.09 2.14
CA VAL A 169 4.39 -10.32 1.50
C VAL A 169 3.11 -10.87 2.17
N ALA A 170 3.04 -10.81 3.50
CA ALA A 170 1.88 -11.30 4.26
C ALA A 170 0.64 -10.45 4.00
N ASP A 171 0.82 -9.13 4.03
CA ASP A 171 -0.20 -8.13 3.69
C ASP A 171 -0.73 -8.27 2.27
N PHE A 172 0.20 -8.43 1.31
CA PHE A 172 -0.09 -8.53 -0.10
C PHE A 172 -1.04 -9.69 -0.39
N ILE A 173 -0.77 -10.87 0.20
CA ILE A 173 -1.56 -12.09 -0.03
C ILE A 173 -3.03 -11.88 0.35
N TRP A 174 -3.31 -11.15 1.44
CA TRP A 174 -4.69 -10.85 1.82
C TRP A 174 -5.40 -10.00 0.78
N GLN A 175 -4.75 -8.98 0.24
CA GLN A 175 -5.37 -8.11 -0.75
C GLN A 175 -5.43 -8.75 -2.13
N TYR A 176 -4.52 -9.68 -2.44
CA TYR A 176 -4.41 -10.36 -3.73
C TYR A 176 -5.24 -11.65 -3.81
N ALA A 177 -5.98 -12.00 -2.75
CA ALA A 177 -6.73 -13.25 -2.67
C ALA A 177 -7.92 -13.34 -3.63
N ASP A 178 -8.44 -12.22 -4.13
CA ASP A 178 -9.47 -12.23 -5.16
C ASP A 178 -8.83 -12.52 -6.54
N PRO A 179 -9.17 -13.64 -7.21
CA PRO A 179 -8.62 -13.99 -8.51
C PRO A 179 -8.94 -12.98 -9.62
N ASN A 180 -9.93 -12.10 -9.43
CA ASN A 180 -10.16 -11.01 -10.36
C ASN A 180 -9.04 -9.98 -10.34
N ILE A 181 -8.30 -9.81 -9.24
CA ILE A 181 -7.20 -8.85 -9.18
C ILE A 181 -6.08 -9.31 -10.10
N SER A 182 -5.63 -10.57 -9.99
CA SER A 182 -4.59 -11.11 -10.87
C SER A 182 -5.00 -11.02 -12.35
N ARG A 183 -6.22 -11.47 -12.66
CA ARG A 183 -6.78 -11.48 -14.01
C ARG A 183 -6.90 -10.08 -14.60
N LEU A 184 -7.51 -9.13 -13.88
CA LEU A 184 -7.81 -7.79 -14.39
C LEU A 184 -6.60 -6.86 -14.40
N CYS A 185 -5.56 -7.15 -13.62
CA CYS A 185 -4.33 -6.36 -13.54
C CYS A 185 -3.17 -7.00 -14.29
N ASN A 186 -3.40 -8.13 -14.97
CA ASN A 186 -2.37 -8.91 -15.67
C ASN A 186 -1.15 -9.22 -14.77
N LEU A 187 -1.42 -9.60 -13.52
CA LEU A 187 -0.40 -9.93 -12.54
C LEU A 187 -0.23 -11.46 -12.45
N PRO A 188 0.98 -11.97 -12.15
CA PRO A 188 1.22 -13.41 -12.05
C PRO A 188 0.38 -14.07 -10.95
N ALA A 189 0.12 -15.37 -11.08
CA ALA A 189 -0.26 -16.16 -9.91
C ALA A 189 0.97 -16.31 -9.00
N PHE A 190 0.75 -16.26 -7.68
CA PHE A 190 1.81 -16.43 -6.68
C PHE A 190 1.50 -17.67 -5.83
N PRO A 191 1.99 -18.87 -6.21
CA PRO A 191 1.75 -20.09 -5.45
C PRO A 191 2.38 -20.09 -4.05
N SER A 192 3.41 -19.27 -3.84
CA SER A 192 4.08 -19.14 -2.55
C SER A 192 4.66 -17.73 -2.36
N ALA A 193 5.03 -17.41 -1.12
CA ALA A 193 5.75 -16.19 -0.80
C ALA A 193 7.05 -16.04 -1.60
N GLU A 194 7.77 -17.14 -1.87
CA GLU A 194 9.01 -17.13 -2.64
C GLU A 194 8.81 -16.69 -4.09
N HIS A 195 7.73 -17.14 -4.74
CA HIS A 195 7.39 -16.70 -6.10
C HIS A 195 7.09 -15.20 -6.14
N TRP A 196 6.37 -14.71 -5.12
CA TRP A 196 6.11 -13.29 -4.99
C TRP A 196 7.38 -12.47 -4.73
N MET A 197 8.28 -12.96 -3.87
CA MET A 197 9.57 -12.30 -3.61
C MET A 197 10.45 -12.26 -4.86
N THR A 198 10.46 -13.34 -5.65
CA THR A 198 11.18 -13.39 -6.93
C THR A 198 10.63 -12.37 -7.91
N TRP A 199 9.30 -12.28 -8.04
CA TRP A 199 8.64 -11.26 -8.87
C TRP A 199 8.97 -9.84 -8.41
N LEU A 200 8.93 -9.57 -7.11
CA LEU A 200 9.27 -8.25 -6.56
C LEU A 200 10.73 -7.91 -6.84
N TYR A 201 11.66 -8.86 -6.63
CA TYR A 201 13.08 -8.67 -6.92
C TYR A 201 13.29 -8.27 -8.37
N LEU A 202 12.65 -8.96 -9.33
CA LEU A 202 12.73 -8.64 -10.75
C LEU A 202 12.16 -7.25 -11.05
N CYS A 203 11.01 -6.89 -10.45
CA CYS A 203 10.45 -5.54 -10.59
C CYS A 203 11.41 -4.46 -10.08
N GLN A 204 12.13 -4.72 -9.00
CA GLN A 204 13.11 -3.79 -8.41
C GLN A 204 14.40 -3.69 -9.23
N GLN A 205 14.67 -4.64 -10.15
CA GLN A 205 15.80 -4.53 -11.09
C GLN A 205 15.50 -3.60 -12.27
N GLU A 206 14.25 -3.17 -12.47
CA GLU A 206 13.88 -2.24 -13.53
C GLU A 206 14.03 -0.78 -13.05
N PRO A 207 15.08 -0.03 -13.47
CA PRO A 207 15.38 1.28 -12.86
C PRO A 207 14.30 2.33 -13.09
N ALA A 208 13.57 2.22 -14.20
CA ALA A 208 12.47 3.13 -14.54
C ALA A 208 11.21 2.87 -13.69
N ARG A 209 11.10 1.70 -13.05
CA ARG A 209 9.91 1.28 -12.31
C ARG A 209 9.98 1.71 -10.86
N GLN A 210 8.93 2.40 -10.42
CA GLN A 210 8.66 2.72 -9.02
C GLN A 210 7.41 1.95 -8.60
N LEU A 211 7.57 0.98 -7.70
CA LEU A 211 6.50 0.12 -7.21
C LEU A 211 6.24 0.39 -5.73
N PHE A 212 4.99 0.70 -5.40
CA PHE A 212 4.59 1.09 -4.05
C PHE A 212 3.48 0.18 -3.51
N ALA A 213 3.56 -0.08 -2.21
CA ALA A 213 2.41 -0.46 -1.40
C ALA A 213 1.53 0.77 -1.15
N VAL A 214 0.22 0.59 -1.28
CA VAL A 214 -0.77 1.58 -0.86
C VAL A 214 -1.16 1.28 0.58
N MET A 215 -0.83 2.18 1.50
CA MET A 215 -1.09 2.04 2.92
C MET A 215 -2.27 2.94 3.32
N HIS A 216 -3.15 2.43 4.17
CA HIS A 216 -4.19 3.18 4.83
C HIS A 216 -3.88 3.30 6.32
N ALA A 217 -4.01 4.50 6.89
CA ALA A 217 -3.72 4.76 8.30
C ALA A 217 -4.42 3.77 9.25
N ASP A 218 -5.69 3.48 9.00
CA ASP A 218 -6.49 2.57 9.84
C ASP A 218 -6.47 1.10 9.42
N TYR A 219 -5.96 0.73 8.23
CA TYR A 219 -6.10 -0.65 7.72
C TYR A 219 -4.79 -1.29 7.26
N GLY A 220 -3.67 -0.55 7.32
CA GLY A 220 -2.40 -1.04 6.82
C GLY A 220 -2.40 -1.13 5.30
N PHE A 221 -1.76 -2.15 4.74
CA PHE A 221 -1.67 -2.34 3.30
C PHE A 221 -3.04 -2.64 2.68
N ILE A 222 -3.43 -1.88 1.66
CA ILE A 222 -4.73 -2.01 0.97
C ILE A 222 -4.60 -2.28 -0.54
N GLY A 223 -3.39 -2.27 -1.10
CA GLY A 223 -3.15 -2.52 -2.51
C GLY A 223 -1.77 -2.08 -2.98
N SER A 224 -1.60 -1.93 -4.29
CA SER A 224 -0.32 -1.49 -4.88
C SER A 224 -0.54 -0.58 -6.08
N VAL A 225 0.38 0.36 -6.26
CA VAL A 225 0.47 1.24 -7.43
C VAL A 225 1.88 1.16 -8.00
N SER A 226 2.00 1.32 -9.31
CA SER A 226 3.28 1.32 -10.01
C SER A 226 3.32 2.43 -11.03
N LEU A 227 4.47 3.06 -11.17
CA LEU A 227 4.76 4.07 -12.17
C LEU A 227 6.09 3.76 -12.84
N GLN A 228 6.11 3.73 -14.17
CA GLN A 228 7.33 3.76 -14.97
C GLN A 228 7.42 5.11 -15.66
N VAL A 229 8.61 5.72 -15.73
CA VAL A 229 8.82 6.99 -16.45
C VAL A 229 10.00 6.84 -17.39
N PHE A 230 9.77 7.12 -18.68
CA PHE A 230 10.79 7.13 -19.72
C PHE A 230 10.71 8.46 -20.46
N ASP A 231 11.79 9.24 -20.45
CA ASP A 231 11.88 10.52 -21.18
C ASP A 231 10.67 11.45 -20.98
N GLY A 232 10.19 11.54 -19.74
CA GLY A 232 9.03 12.35 -19.36
C GLY A 232 7.65 11.71 -19.63
N ILE A 233 7.61 10.51 -20.22
CA ILE A 233 6.39 9.76 -20.47
C ILE A 233 6.19 8.72 -19.37
N GLY A 234 5.14 8.91 -18.58
CA GLY A 234 4.74 7.97 -17.54
C GLY A 234 3.86 6.84 -18.07
N PHE A 235 3.96 5.65 -17.47
CA PHE A 235 2.98 4.59 -17.55
C PHE A 235 2.65 4.10 -16.15
N PHE A 236 1.37 4.06 -15.79
CA PHE A 236 0.98 3.61 -14.44
C PHE A 236 -0.06 2.50 -14.46
N TYR A 237 -0.06 1.72 -13.38
CA TYR A 237 -1.16 0.82 -13.03
C TYR A 237 -1.38 0.84 -11.52
N TYR A 238 -2.57 0.44 -11.10
CA TYR A 238 -2.90 0.28 -9.69
C TYR A 238 -3.97 -0.77 -9.48
N TRP A 239 -4.01 -1.30 -8.27
CA TRP A 239 -5.10 -2.15 -7.81
C TRP A 239 -5.22 -2.06 -6.29
N LEU A 240 -6.42 -2.30 -5.80
CA LEU A 240 -6.74 -2.39 -4.37
C LEU A 240 -7.41 -3.72 -4.11
N GLY A 241 -7.23 -4.24 -2.89
CA GLY A 241 -7.99 -5.40 -2.43
C GLY A 241 -9.50 -5.12 -2.47
N ALA A 242 -10.30 -6.17 -2.70
CA ALA A 242 -11.75 -6.05 -2.92
C ALA A 242 -12.46 -5.24 -1.82
N ASP A 243 -12.03 -5.40 -0.56
CA ASP A 243 -12.57 -4.71 0.61
C ASP A 243 -12.37 -3.19 0.60
N PHE A 244 -11.47 -2.68 -0.25
CA PHE A 244 -11.06 -1.26 -0.31
C PHE A 244 -11.45 -0.59 -1.63
N GLN A 245 -12.11 -1.32 -2.54
CA GLN A 245 -12.61 -0.77 -3.80
C GLN A 245 -13.89 0.05 -3.58
N GLY A 246 -14.15 1.00 -4.48
CA GLY A 246 -15.37 1.84 -4.45
C GLY A 246 -15.40 2.94 -3.40
N GLN A 247 -14.34 3.10 -2.59
CA GLN A 247 -14.32 4.01 -1.43
C GLN A 247 -13.49 5.28 -1.64
N GLY A 248 -12.98 5.50 -2.85
CA GLY A 248 -12.17 6.67 -3.19
C GLY A 248 -10.68 6.56 -2.87
N PHE A 249 -10.23 5.47 -2.24
CA PHE A 249 -8.80 5.26 -1.95
C PHE A 249 -7.93 5.12 -3.20
N GLY A 250 -8.45 4.49 -4.26
CA GLY A 250 -7.73 4.34 -5.53
C GLY A 250 -7.35 5.69 -6.13
N PRO A 251 -8.33 6.61 -6.32
CA PRO A 251 -8.04 7.98 -6.72
C PRO A 251 -7.02 8.70 -5.85
N LEU A 252 -7.09 8.60 -4.51
CA LEU A 252 -6.11 9.23 -3.63
C LEU A 252 -4.69 8.67 -3.88
N ALA A 253 -4.55 7.36 -4.01
CA ALA A 253 -3.26 6.72 -4.28
C ALA A 253 -2.67 7.13 -5.64
N VAL A 254 -3.51 7.20 -6.68
CA VAL A 254 -3.07 7.65 -8.02
C VAL A 254 -2.71 9.14 -7.99
N GLU A 255 -3.41 9.98 -7.27
CA GLU A 255 -3.06 11.39 -7.16
C GLU A 255 -1.69 11.61 -6.51
N VAL A 256 -1.38 10.86 -5.44
CA VAL A 256 -0.03 10.85 -4.84
C VAL A 256 1.01 10.40 -5.86
N LEU A 257 0.74 9.31 -6.59
CA LEU A 257 1.64 8.79 -7.62
C LEU A 257 1.89 9.78 -8.77
N MET A 258 0.84 10.47 -9.25
CA MET A 258 0.95 11.46 -10.32
C MET A 258 1.68 12.73 -9.86
N GLN A 259 1.52 13.11 -8.59
CA GLN A 259 2.29 14.21 -8.00
C GLN A 259 3.78 13.83 -7.91
N LEU A 260 4.06 12.63 -7.41
CA LEU A 260 5.41 12.08 -7.36
C LEU A 260 6.08 12.07 -8.73
N GLY A 261 5.40 11.54 -9.74
CA GLY A 261 5.91 11.49 -11.11
C GLY A 261 6.30 12.87 -11.65
N ARG A 262 5.43 13.87 -11.47
CA ARG A 262 5.69 15.24 -11.95
C ARG A 262 6.79 15.95 -11.18
N GLN A 263 6.76 15.85 -9.85
CA GLN A 263 7.65 16.65 -8.99
C GLN A 263 9.04 16.05 -8.85
N HIS A 264 9.17 14.73 -8.97
CA HIS A 264 10.42 14.03 -8.64
C HIS A 264 10.97 13.15 -9.76
N LEU A 265 10.15 12.75 -10.75
CA LEU A 265 10.57 11.84 -11.82
C LEU A 265 10.57 12.50 -13.21
N GLY A 266 10.32 13.81 -13.29
CA GLY A 266 10.30 14.54 -14.55
C GLY A 266 9.18 14.09 -15.52
N MET A 267 8.09 13.53 -15.01
CA MET A 267 6.97 13.06 -15.83
C MET A 267 6.13 14.26 -16.31
N ASP A 268 5.97 14.42 -17.62
CA ASP A 268 5.17 15.47 -18.26
C ASP A 268 3.76 14.99 -18.61
N CYS A 269 3.63 13.72 -18.98
CA CYS A 269 2.37 13.09 -19.32
C CYS A 269 2.34 11.64 -18.85
N CYS A 270 1.17 11.02 -18.85
CA CYS A 270 1.00 9.66 -18.40
C CYS A 270 0.02 8.90 -19.29
N TYR A 271 0.41 7.67 -19.63
CA TYR A 271 -0.45 6.68 -20.25
C TYR A 271 -0.84 5.60 -19.25
N ALA A 272 -1.92 4.91 -19.59
CA ALA A 272 -2.35 3.69 -18.92
C ALA A 272 -3.10 2.83 -19.91
N LYS A 273 -3.29 1.56 -19.54
CA LYS A 273 -4.15 0.64 -20.27
C LYS A 273 -5.12 -0.06 -19.33
N VAL A 274 -6.27 -0.40 -19.88
CA VAL A 274 -7.31 -1.16 -19.18
C VAL A 274 -7.88 -2.18 -20.18
N PHE A 275 -8.27 -3.36 -19.72
CA PHE A 275 -9.09 -4.24 -20.57
C PHE A 275 -10.46 -3.62 -20.84
N ASP A 276 -10.93 -3.68 -22.08
CA ASP A 276 -12.23 -3.14 -22.51
C ASP A 276 -13.42 -3.68 -21.68
N TYR A 277 -13.35 -4.96 -21.29
CA TYR A 277 -14.35 -5.62 -20.45
C TYR A 277 -14.25 -5.25 -18.97
N ASN A 278 -13.18 -4.58 -18.52
CA ASN A 278 -13.05 -4.11 -17.14
C ASN A 278 -13.77 -2.76 -16.95
N LEU A 279 -15.10 -2.80 -16.99
CA LEU A 279 -15.95 -1.61 -16.95
C LEU A 279 -15.72 -0.74 -15.70
N VAL A 280 -15.33 -1.36 -14.57
CA VAL A 280 -15.04 -0.65 -13.32
C VAL A 280 -13.79 0.21 -13.48
N SER A 281 -12.68 -0.36 -13.96
CA SER A 281 -11.45 0.40 -14.18
C SER A 281 -11.58 1.44 -15.28
N ASN A 282 -12.33 1.16 -16.36
CA ASN A 282 -12.60 2.15 -17.42
C ASN A 282 -13.32 3.40 -16.87
N LYS A 283 -14.33 3.20 -16.01
CA LYS A 283 -15.01 4.31 -15.32
C LYS A 283 -14.09 5.01 -14.32
N ALA A 284 -13.31 4.25 -13.57
CA ALA A 284 -12.41 4.80 -12.56
C ALA A 284 -11.33 5.68 -13.20
N ILE A 285 -10.65 5.19 -14.24
CA ILE A 285 -9.55 5.93 -14.88
C ILE A 285 -10.02 7.21 -15.55
N SER A 286 -11.22 7.21 -16.14
CA SER A 286 -11.85 8.42 -16.68
C SER A 286 -12.08 9.48 -15.60
N LYS A 287 -12.51 9.08 -14.40
CA LYS A 287 -12.68 10.00 -13.26
C LYS A 287 -11.36 10.57 -12.74
N LEU A 288 -10.23 9.92 -13.04
CA LEU A 288 -8.88 10.42 -12.73
C LEU A 288 -8.38 11.45 -13.75
N GLY A 289 -9.22 11.82 -14.72
CA GLY A 289 -8.91 12.81 -15.75
C GLY A 289 -8.10 12.25 -16.91
N PHE A 290 -8.06 10.93 -17.08
CA PHE A 290 -7.52 10.32 -18.29
C PHE A 290 -8.58 10.28 -19.39
N GLN A 291 -8.15 10.51 -20.61
CA GLN A 291 -8.97 10.45 -21.81
C GLN A 291 -8.67 9.15 -22.56
N GLN A 292 -9.71 8.43 -22.96
CA GLN A 292 -9.55 7.23 -23.78
C GLN A 292 -9.08 7.63 -25.18
N LEU A 293 -8.09 6.91 -25.72
CA LEU A 293 -7.55 7.11 -27.05
C LEU A 293 -8.30 6.26 -28.07
N ALA A 294 -8.36 6.73 -29.33
CA ALA A 294 -8.90 5.97 -30.47
C ALA A 294 -7.88 4.98 -31.08
N LEU A 295 -6.79 4.69 -30.36
CA LEU A 295 -5.75 3.74 -30.77
C LEU A 295 -6.17 2.31 -30.40
N ARG A 296 -5.78 1.34 -31.23
CA ARG A 296 -6.06 -0.08 -31.02
C ARG A 296 -4.76 -0.87 -30.98
N ALA A 297 -4.68 -1.82 -30.04
CA ALA A 297 -3.64 -2.84 -30.06
C ALA A 297 -3.96 -3.90 -31.14
N LEU A 298 -2.92 -4.51 -31.70
CA LEU A 298 -3.01 -5.68 -32.55
C LEU A 298 -3.10 -6.97 -31.71
N PRO A 299 -3.53 -8.10 -32.30
CA PRO A 299 -3.54 -9.38 -31.62
C PRO A 299 -2.17 -9.76 -31.07
N PRO A 300 -2.08 -10.35 -29.85
CA PRO A 300 -3.19 -10.87 -29.02
C PRO A 300 -3.73 -9.87 -27.97
N SER A 301 -3.45 -8.57 -28.11
CA SER A 301 -3.75 -7.55 -27.11
C SER A 301 -4.97 -6.69 -27.46
N GLU A 302 -5.83 -7.13 -28.38
CA GLU A 302 -6.95 -6.34 -28.91
C GLU A 302 -7.97 -5.89 -27.84
N ALA A 303 -8.01 -6.57 -26.70
CA ALA A 303 -8.87 -6.20 -25.57
C ALA A 303 -8.31 -5.02 -24.76
N GLU A 304 -7.08 -4.57 -24.98
CA GLU A 304 -6.48 -3.47 -24.25
C GLU A 304 -6.84 -2.12 -24.89
N VAL A 305 -7.45 -1.25 -24.09
CA VAL A 305 -7.74 0.14 -24.45
C VAL A 305 -6.80 1.09 -23.73
N PHE A 306 -6.38 2.13 -24.44
CA PHE A 306 -5.37 3.07 -23.95
C PHE A 306 -5.98 4.38 -23.48
N TYR A 307 -5.35 4.94 -22.46
CA TYR A 307 -5.76 6.16 -21.80
C TYR A 307 -4.57 7.11 -21.70
N TYR A 308 -4.84 8.41 -21.79
CA TYR A 308 -3.84 9.45 -21.72
C TYR A 308 -4.23 10.59 -20.78
N ARG A 309 -3.25 11.13 -20.07
CA ARG A 309 -3.37 12.36 -19.29
C ARG A 309 -2.13 13.24 -19.51
N GLY A 310 -2.33 14.44 -20.04
CA GLY A 310 -1.28 15.41 -20.32
C GLY A 310 -1.79 16.55 -21.19
N ALA A 311 -0.88 17.30 -21.82
CA ALA A 311 -1.23 18.31 -22.80
C ALA A 311 -1.92 17.67 -24.02
N ALA A 312 -2.83 18.39 -24.68
CA ALA A 312 -3.54 17.85 -25.84
C ALA A 312 -2.56 17.51 -26.97
N LEU A 313 -2.68 16.28 -27.50
CA LEU A 313 -1.93 15.79 -28.65
C LEU A 313 -2.91 15.34 -29.74
N ASN A 314 -2.41 15.23 -30.98
CA ASN A 314 -3.16 14.60 -32.06
C ASN A 314 -2.88 13.09 -32.12
N ASP A 315 -3.69 12.35 -32.89
CA ASP A 315 -3.58 10.89 -32.97
C ASP A 315 -2.22 10.38 -33.45
N ILE A 316 -1.55 11.11 -34.36
CA ILE A 316 -0.20 10.75 -34.84
C ILE A 316 0.82 10.85 -33.70
N ALA A 317 0.75 11.94 -32.92
CA ALA A 317 1.62 12.13 -31.77
C ALA A 317 1.36 11.09 -30.68
N HIS A 318 0.09 10.76 -30.41
CA HIS A 318 -0.25 9.66 -29.50
C HIS A 318 0.29 8.32 -29.98
N HIS A 319 0.07 7.98 -31.25
CA HIS A 319 0.55 6.72 -31.82
C HIS A 319 2.07 6.59 -31.71
N SER A 320 2.82 7.65 -32.07
CA SER A 320 4.27 7.66 -31.96
C SER A 320 4.74 7.55 -30.51
N SER A 321 4.21 8.38 -29.61
CA SER A 321 4.63 8.43 -28.21
C SER A 321 4.29 7.15 -27.44
N LEU A 322 3.08 6.62 -27.63
CA LEU A 322 2.65 5.36 -27.02
C LEU A 322 3.44 4.18 -27.60
N GLY A 323 3.69 4.15 -28.91
CA GLY A 323 4.52 3.11 -29.54
C GLY A 323 5.92 3.04 -28.95
N THR A 324 6.60 4.19 -28.80
CA THR A 324 7.92 4.28 -28.14
C THR A 324 7.85 3.78 -26.69
N LEU A 325 6.85 4.22 -25.93
CA LEU A 325 6.67 3.81 -24.54
C LEU A 325 6.47 2.28 -24.42
N LEU A 326 5.60 1.70 -25.26
CA LEU A 326 5.33 0.26 -25.27
C LEU A 326 6.57 -0.57 -25.62
N GLN A 327 7.44 -0.05 -26.49
CA GLN A 327 8.74 -0.65 -26.82
C GLN A 327 9.72 -0.55 -25.64
N GLN A 328 9.84 0.62 -24.99
CA GLN A 328 10.72 0.82 -23.83
C GLN A 328 10.32 -0.07 -22.65
N MET A 329 9.02 -0.30 -22.47
CA MET A 329 8.49 -1.21 -21.46
C MET A 329 8.64 -2.70 -21.82
N ASN A 330 9.16 -3.02 -23.01
CA ASN A 330 9.20 -4.38 -23.56
C ASN A 330 7.84 -5.10 -23.45
N SER A 331 6.76 -4.38 -23.78
CA SER A 331 5.39 -4.86 -23.52
C SER A 331 4.92 -5.97 -24.46
N GLY A 332 5.56 -6.11 -25.63
CA GLY A 332 5.11 -7.00 -26.71
C GLY A 332 3.84 -6.54 -27.43
N ILE A 333 3.34 -5.33 -27.13
CA ILE A 333 2.11 -4.80 -27.74
C ILE A 333 2.47 -3.98 -28.97
N GLU A 334 1.80 -4.29 -30.07
CA GLU A 334 1.87 -3.54 -31.31
C GLU A 334 0.59 -2.72 -31.49
N LEU A 335 0.72 -1.50 -32.02
CA LEU A 335 -0.42 -0.64 -32.33
C LEU A 335 -0.83 -0.79 -33.80
N ALA A 336 -2.14 -0.77 -34.07
CA ALA A 336 -2.66 -0.74 -35.42
C ALA A 336 -2.32 0.59 -36.11
N GLU A 337 -2.05 0.53 -37.42
CA GLU A 337 -1.82 1.73 -38.24
C GLU A 337 -3.00 2.70 -38.17
N LEU A 338 -2.69 4.00 -38.19
CA LEU A 338 -3.71 5.03 -38.30
C LEU A 338 -4.31 5.02 -39.71
N PRO A 339 -5.64 5.23 -39.85
CA PRO A 339 -6.26 5.32 -41.15
C PRO A 339 -5.63 6.46 -41.98
N PRO A 340 -5.47 6.29 -43.31
CA PRO A 340 -4.99 7.36 -44.17
C PRO A 340 -5.96 8.55 -44.09
N ARG A 341 -5.40 9.76 -44.00
CA ARG A 341 -6.13 11.02 -43.85
C ARG A 341 -6.95 11.41 -45.06
#